data_AF-A0A9C9Z5Q8-F1
#
_entry.id   AF-A0A9C9Z5Q8-F1
#
_cell.length_a   1.000
_cell.length_b   1.000
_cell.length_c   1.000
_cell.angle_alpha   90.00
_cell.angle_beta   90.00
_cell.angle_gamma   90.00
#
_symmetry.space_group_name_H-M   'P 1'
#
loop_
_entity.id
_entity.type
_entity.pdbx_description
1 polymer ?
#
loop_
_entity_poly.entity_id
_entity_poly.type
_entity_poly.pdbx_seq_one_letter_code
_entity_poly.pdbx_strand_id
1 'polypeptide(L)' 'MKGASMLETLRRLGVTASFSRPRVSNDNAYAESLFRTCKYRPDYPANGFTSIEDAREWVLSFSRWYNTE' A
#
# COMPACT_ATOMS: atom_id res chain seq x y z
N MET A 1 -9.16 22.28 -5.78
CA MET A 1 -9.72 20.96 -5.39
C MET A 1 -8.83 19.83 -5.94
N LYS A 2 -8.05 19.14 -5.11
CA LYS A 2 -7.22 17.98 -5.54
C LYS A 2 -8.05 16.73 -5.88
N GLY A 3 -9.26 16.62 -5.32
CA GLY A 3 -10.19 15.51 -5.63
C GLY A 3 -10.74 15.56 -7.06
N ALA A 4 -10.99 16.76 -7.61
CA ALA A 4 -11.47 16.94 -8.98
C ALA A 4 -10.44 16.46 -10.01
N SER A 5 -9.13 16.73 -9.78
CA SER A 5 -8.07 16.23 -10.66
C SER A 5 -7.90 14.70 -10.58
N MET A 6 -8.07 14.10 -9.39
CA MET A 6 -7.96 12.64 -9.23
C MET A 6 -9.09 11.90 -9.95
N LEU A 7 -10.35 12.35 -9.78
CA LEU A 7 -11.50 11.72 -10.44
C LEU A 7 -11.39 11.81 -11.97
N GLU A 8 -10.94 12.95 -12.49
CA GLU A 8 -10.70 13.13 -13.92
C GLU A 8 -9.62 12.16 -14.44
N THR A 9 -8.51 12.00 -13.70
CA THR A 9 -7.48 11.02 -14.06
C THR A 9 -8.02 9.60 -14.06
N LEU A 10 -8.82 9.21 -13.06
CA LEU A 10 -9.41 7.87 -13.01
C LEU A 10 -10.34 7.62 -14.19
N ARG A 11 -11.19 8.60 -14.55
CA ARG A 11 -12.06 8.53 -15.74
C ARG A 11 -11.25 8.40 -17.03
N ARG A 12 -10.20 9.21 -17.19
CA ARG A 12 -9.28 9.14 -18.36
C ARG A 12 -8.60 7.79 -18.48
N LEU A 13 -8.26 7.15 -17.36
CA LEU A 13 -7.65 5.81 -17.33
C LEU A 13 -8.68 4.66 -17.41
N GLY A 14 -9.98 4.95 -17.48
CA GLY A 14 -11.04 3.94 -17.46
C GLY A 14 -11.19 3.21 -16.13
N VAL A 15 -10.64 3.76 -15.04
CA VAL A 15 -10.67 3.15 -13.70
C VAL A 15 -11.96 3.58 -12.99
N THR A 16 -12.75 2.60 -12.58
CA THR A 16 -13.96 2.85 -11.77
C THR A 16 -13.57 2.99 -10.30
N ALA A 17 -14.11 4.01 -9.62
CA ALA A 17 -13.87 4.20 -8.20
C ALA A 17 -14.46 3.05 -7.37
N SER A 18 -13.78 2.66 -6.30
CA SER A 18 -14.29 1.66 -5.36
C SER A 18 -15.54 2.17 -4.63
N PHE A 19 -16.44 1.25 -4.28
CA PHE A 19 -17.58 1.50 -3.40
C PHE A 19 -17.23 1.38 -1.91
N SER A 20 -15.95 1.21 -1.56
CA SER A 20 -15.48 1.16 -0.17
C SER A 20 -15.91 2.40 0.59
N ARG A 21 -16.51 2.19 1.77
CA ARG A 21 -17.01 3.29 2.59
C ARG A 21 -15.86 4.02 3.27
N PRO A 22 -15.95 5.35 3.43
CA PRO A 22 -14.95 6.10 4.17
C PRO A 22 -14.78 5.57 5.58
N ARG A 23 -13.52 5.37 6.01
CA ARG A 23 -13.14 4.89 7.36
C ARG A 23 -13.60 3.48 7.71
N VAL A 24 -13.87 2.62 6.72
CA VAL A 24 -14.20 1.21 6.93
C VAL A 24 -13.08 0.33 6.37
N SER A 25 -12.09 -0.01 7.20
CA SER A 25 -10.95 -0.87 6.79
C SER A 25 -11.38 -2.23 6.24
N ASN A 26 -12.49 -2.78 6.75
CA ASN A 26 -13.02 -4.07 6.29
C ASN A 26 -13.44 -4.07 4.82
N ASP A 27 -13.74 -2.91 4.24
CA ASP A 27 -14.07 -2.80 2.81
C ASP A 27 -12.80 -2.86 1.91
N ASN A 28 -11.61 -3.06 2.50
CA ASN A 28 -10.33 -3.25 1.81
C ASN A 28 -9.47 -4.35 2.47
N ALA A 29 -10.07 -5.51 2.74
CA ALA A 29 -9.43 -6.63 3.43
C ALA A 29 -8.08 -7.07 2.80
N TYR A 30 -7.94 -6.95 1.47
CA TYR A 30 -6.69 -7.27 0.77
C TYR A 30 -5.52 -6.40 1.24
N ALA A 31 -5.68 -5.07 1.22
CA ALA A 31 -4.61 -4.17 1.63
C ALA A 31 -4.32 -4.30 3.13
N GLU A 32 -5.36 -4.45 3.97
CA GLU A 32 -5.18 -4.65 5.41
C GLU A 32 -4.40 -5.93 5.71
N SER A 33 -4.68 -7.02 4.99
CA SER A 33 -3.92 -8.27 5.13
C SER A 33 -2.47 -8.08 4.70
N LEU A 34 -2.20 -7.39 3.60
CA LEU A 34 -0.85 -7.07 3.14
C LEU A 34 -0.07 -6.30 4.21
N PHE A 35 -0.66 -5.23 4.78
CA PHE A 35 0.00 -4.44 5.82
C PHE A 35 0.23 -5.23 7.10
N ARG A 36 -0.69 -6.13 7.46
CA ARG A 36 -0.48 -7.05 8.58
C ARG A 36 0.71 -7.97 8.31
N THR A 37 0.79 -8.59 7.14
CA THR A 37 1.92 -9.46 6.76
C THR A 37 3.24 -8.69 6.79
N CYS A 38 3.26 -7.47 6.25
CA CYS A 38 4.42 -6.58 6.29
C CYS A 38 4.91 -6.33 7.73
N LYS A 39 4.00 -5.91 8.62
CA LYS A 39 4.33 -5.50 9.99
C LYS A 39 4.80 -6.64 10.90
N TYR A 40 4.23 -7.82 10.74
CA TYR A 40 4.45 -8.94 11.67
C TYR A 40 5.44 -9.99 11.16
N ARG A 41 6.10 -9.76 10.03
CA ARG A 41 7.17 -10.65 9.57
C ARG A 41 8.42 -10.51 10.46
N PRO A 42 9.25 -11.57 10.58
CA PRO A 42 10.47 -11.52 11.40
C PRO A 42 11.44 -10.40 11.03
N ASP A 43 11.54 -10.09 9.74
CA ASP A 43 12.48 -9.11 9.17
C ASP A 43 11.94 -7.66 9.19
N TYR A 44 10.87 -7.38 9.94
CA TYR A 44 10.33 -6.02 10.02
C TYR A 44 11.30 -5.07 10.73
N PRO A 45 11.61 -3.89 10.16
CA PRO A 45 12.59 -2.94 10.70
C PRO A 45 11.98 -2.14 11.85
N ALA A 46 11.87 -2.77 13.03
CA ALA A 46 11.24 -2.19 14.21
C ALA A 46 11.92 -0.90 14.70
N ASN A 47 13.23 -0.74 14.44
CA ASN A 47 14.01 0.43 14.80
C ASN A 47 13.97 1.55 13.73
N GLY A 48 13.23 1.35 12.64
CA GLY A 48 13.18 2.27 11.51
C GLY A 48 14.39 2.16 10.59
N PHE A 49 14.64 3.23 9.82
CA PHE A 49 15.69 3.30 8.81
C PHE A 49 16.56 4.55 9.01
N THR A 50 17.83 4.46 8.66
CA THR A 50 18.79 5.57 8.74
C THR A 50 18.60 6.57 7.60
N SER A 51 18.18 6.08 6.42
CA SER A 51 17.94 6.88 5.22
C SER A 51 16.64 6.47 4.50
N ILE A 52 16.20 7.30 3.56
CA ILE A 52 15.05 6.97 2.70
C ILE A 52 15.43 5.90 1.67
N GLU A 53 16.70 5.81 1.30
CA GLU A 53 17.26 4.79 0.42
C GLU A 53 17.13 3.41 1.07
N ASP A 54 17.52 3.27 2.35
CA ASP A 54 17.36 2.02 3.10
C ASP A 54 15.89 1.59 3.18
N ALA A 55 15.00 2.55 3.43
CA ALA A 55 13.56 2.29 3.48
C ALA A 55 13.02 1.78 2.13
N ARG A 56 13.45 2.40 1.02
CA ARG A 56 13.04 1.99 -0.34
C ARG A 56 13.55 0.60 -0.68
N GLU A 57 14.81 0.30 -0.38
CA GLU A 57 15.39 -1.01 -0.64
C GLU A 57 14.65 -2.11 0.12
N TRP A 58 14.40 -1.90 1.41
CA TRP A 58 13.67 -2.86 2.23
C TRP A 58 12.24 -3.10 1.71
N VAL A 59 11.49 -2.03 1.38
CA VAL A 59 10.12 -2.16 0.84
C VAL A 59 10.11 -2.87 -0.51
N LEU A 60 11.10 -2.63 -1.38
CA LEU A 60 11.24 -3.35 -2.66
C LEU A 60 11.53 -4.83 -2.45
N SER A 61 12.42 -5.16 -1.52
CA SER A 61 12.73 -6.55 -1.14
C SER A 61 11.49 -7.26 -0.60
N PHE A 62 10.79 -6.65 0.37
CA PHE A 62 9.54 -7.16 0.91
C PHE A 62 8.49 -7.39 -0.18
N SER A 63 8.32 -6.43 -1.10
CA SER A 63 7.33 -6.53 -2.18
C SER A 63 7.66 -7.64 -3.17
N ARG A 64 8.93 -7.90 -3.45
CA ARG A 64 9.34 -9.03 -4.29
C ARG A 64 9.02 -10.35 -3.60
N TRP A 65 9.51 -10.53 -2.37
CA TRP A 65 9.24 -11.70 -1.54
C TRP A 65 7.75 -12.02 -1.46
N TYR A 66 6.91 -11.04 -1.10
CA TYR A 66 5.45 -11.23 -0.95
C TYR A 66 4.75 -11.68 -2.24
N ASN A 67 5.28 -11.32 -3.41
CA ASN A 67 4.65 -11.62 -4.70
C ASN A 67 5.22 -12.87 -5.40
N THR A 68 6.37 -13.38 -4.99
CA THR A 68 7.08 -14.46 -5.73
C THR A 68 7.40 -15.71 -4.91
N GLU A 69 7.12 -15.70 -3.60
CA GLU A 69 7.35 -16.82 -2.68
C GLU A 69 6.04 -17.25 -2.01
#